data_AF-A0A954SZG2-F1
#
_entry.id   AF-A0A954SZG2-F1
#
_cell.length_a   1.000
_cell.length_b   1.000
_cell.length_c   1.000
_cell.angle_alpha   90.00
_cell.angle_beta   90.00
_cell.angle_gamma   90.00
#
_symmetry.space_group_name_H-M   'P 1'
#
loop_
_entity.id
_entity.type
_entity.pdbx_description
1 polymer ?
#
loop_
_entity_poly.entity_id
_entity_poly.type
_entity_poly.pdbx_seq_one_letter_code
_entity_poly.pdbx_strand_id
1 'polypeptide(L)' 'MAIDYDRSHSKDDQTFRETIRTSRGGQNLLRLGLDADVARASESDLFGIVPEWSRETNMITIKN' A
#
# COMPACT_ATOMS: atom_id res chain seq x y z
N MET A 1 -16.92 6.67 1.02
CA MET A 1 -16.29 5.67 0.12
C MET A 1 -14.78 5.68 0.32
N ALA A 2 -14.03 4.75 -0.28
CA ALA A 2 -12.57 4.66 -0.13
C ALA A 2 -11.85 5.98 -0.52
N ILE A 3 -12.30 6.65 -1.59
CA ILE A 3 -11.79 7.96 -2.01
C ILE A 3 -12.03 9.06 -0.97
N ASP A 4 -13.17 9.04 -0.26
CA ASP A 4 -13.47 10.06 0.76
C ASP A 4 -12.61 9.85 2.02
N TYR A 5 -12.34 8.59 2.36
CA TYR A 5 -11.46 8.24 3.48
C TYR A 5 -10.03 8.68 3.20
N ASP A 6 -9.52 8.38 2.00
CA ASP A 6 -8.20 8.81 1.54
C ASP A 6 -8.07 10.34 1.54
N ARG A 7 -9.01 11.05 0.93
CA ARG A 7 -9.00 12.53 0.92
C ARG A 7 -9.06 13.17 2.32
N SER A 8 -9.65 12.49 3.30
CA SER A 8 -9.78 13.01 4.66
C SER A 8 -8.60 12.65 5.57
N HIS A 9 -7.89 11.56 5.28
CA HIS A 9 -6.84 10.98 6.15
C HIS A 9 -5.45 10.89 5.49
N SER A 10 -5.30 11.29 4.23
CA SER A 10 -4.04 11.25 3.46
C SER A 10 -3.68 12.63 2.91
N LYS A 11 -3.89 13.69 3.70
CA LYS A 11 -3.66 15.08 3.26
C LYS A 11 -2.20 15.40 2.97
N ASP A 12 -1.29 14.66 3.60
CA ASP A 12 0.15 14.69 3.40
C ASP A 12 0.74 13.30 3.66
N ASP A 13 1.97 13.09 3.19
CA ASP A 13 2.68 11.82 3.28
C ASP A 13 2.79 11.30 4.72
N GLN A 14 2.92 12.21 5.70
CA GLN A 14 3.02 11.81 7.10
C GLN A 14 1.70 11.23 7.60
N THR A 15 0.58 11.91 7.33
CA THR A 15 -0.76 11.47 7.73
C THR A 15 -1.12 10.15 7.04
N PHE A 16 -0.72 9.97 5.78
CA PHE A 16 -0.89 8.70 5.06
C PHE A 16 -0.10 7.56 5.73
N ARG A 17 1.18 7.77 6.05
CA ARG A 17 2.03 6.79 6.74
C ARG A 17 1.46 6.41 8.11
N GLU A 18 0.98 7.40 8.86
CA GLU A 18 0.33 7.18 10.16
C GLU A 18 -0.98 6.39 10.01
N THR A 19 -1.76 6.67 8.97
CA THR A 19 -2.98 5.92 8.64
C THR A 19 -2.66 4.46 8.30
N ILE A 20 -1.65 4.18 7.48
CA ILE A 20 -1.21 2.81 7.18
C ILE A 20 -0.71 2.11 8.45
N ARG A 21 0.10 2.78 9.26
CA ARG A 21 0.67 2.23 10.50
C ARG A 21 -0.40 1.91 11.55
N THR A 22 -1.47 2.70 11.63
CA THR A 22 -2.58 2.52 12.59
C THR A 22 -3.69 1.60 12.07
N SER A 23 -3.66 1.24 10.77
CA SER A 23 -4.57 0.27 10.19
C SER A 23 -4.43 -1.13 10.83
N ARG A 24 -5.47 -1.97 10.72
CA ARG A 24 -5.42 -3.36 11.19
C ARG A 24 -4.27 -4.15 10.56
N GLY A 25 -4.01 -3.94 9.26
CA GLY A 25 -2.90 -4.56 8.55
C GLY A 25 -1.55 -4.11 9.10
N GLY A 26 -1.37 -2.80 9.26
CA GLY A 26 -0.17 -2.22 9.86
C GLY A 26 0.10 -2.78 11.26
N GLN A 27 -0.88 -2.72 12.17
CA GLN A 27 -0.74 -3.23 13.53
C GLN A 27 -0.39 -4.72 13.59
N ASN A 28 -0.92 -5.53 12.69
CA ASN A 28 -0.56 -6.96 12.61
C ASN A 28 0.90 -7.15 12.19
N LEU A 29 1.37 -6.41 11.19
CA LEU A 29 2.77 -6.46 10.75
C LEU A 29 3.73 -5.98 11.86
N LEU A 30 3.37 -4.91 12.58
CA LEU A 30 4.14 -4.41 13.72
C LEU A 30 4.27 -5.45 14.84
N ARG A 31 3.21 -6.19 15.15
CA ARG A 31 3.26 -7.28 16.14
C ARG A 31 4.21 -8.42 15.73
N LEU A 32 4.44 -8.58 14.43
CA LEU A 32 5.38 -9.54 13.87
C LEU A 32 6.81 -8.99 13.76
N GLY A 33 7.05 -7.74 14.15
CA GLY A 33 8.35 -7.06 14.02
C GLY A 33 8.67 -6.61 12.59
N LEU A 34 7.66 -6.48 11.73
CA LEU A 34 7.80 -6.12 10.31
C LEU A 34 7.62 -4.61 10.06
N ASP A 35 8.21 -3.77 10.92
CA ASP A 35 8.13 -2.30 10.82
C ASP A 35 8.63 -1.78 9.46
N ALA A 36 9.68 -2.40 8.91
CA ALA A 36 10.27 -2.01 7.64
C ALA A 36 9.31 -2.22 6.47
N ASP A 37 8.50 -3.29 6.49
CA ASP A 37 7.52 -3.56 5.45
C ASP A 37 6.36 -2.57 5.48
N VAL A 38 5.91 -2.18 6.69
CA VAL A 38 4.89 -1.13 6.85
C VAL A 38 5.39 0.19 6.29
N ALA A 39 6.63 0.56 6.59
CA ALA A 39 7.25 1.77 6.05
C ALA A 39 7.38 1.68 4.53
N ARG A 40 7.88 0.56 4.00
CA ARG A 40 8.09 0.34 2.57
C ARG A 40 6.79 0.41 1.77
N ALA A 41 5.72 -0.20 2.28
CA ALA A 41 4.41 -0.22 1.64
C ALA A 41 3.69 1.15 1.66
N SER A 42 4.12 2.06 2.54
CA SER A 42 3.53 3.40 2.68
C SER A 42 4.18 4.46 1.78
N GLU A 43 5.16 4.08 0.97
CA GLU A 43 5.82 4.97 0.01
C GLU A 43 5.02 5.03 -1.31
N SER A 44 4.59 6.22 -1.69
CA SER A 44 3.84 6.47 -2.91
C SER A 44 4.75 6.58 -4.15
N ASP A 45 4.22 6.24 -5.32
CA ASP A 45 4.83 6.45 -6.65
C ASP A 45 6.25 5.87 -6.84
N LEU A 46 6.57 4.80 -6.13
CA LEU A 46 7.87 4.11 -6.23
C LEU A 46 8.13 3.42 -7.57
N PHE A 47 7.07 2.99 -8.23
CA PHE A 47 7.13 2.15 -9.42
C PHE A 47 6.21 2.72 -10.49
N GLY A 48 6.73 2.94 -11.69
CA GLY A 48 5.96 3.38 -12.85
C GLY A 48 5.27 2.24 -13.61
N ILE A 49 5.05 1.09 -12.97
CA ILE A 49 4.48 -0.11 -13.59
C ILE A 49 3.16 -0.50 -12.92
N VAL A 50 2.24 -1.03 -13.73
CA VAL A 50 0.97 -1.59 -13.24
C VAL A 50 0.93 -3.07 -13.61
N PRO A 51 1.12 -3.97 -12.63
CA PRO A 51 1.02 -5.40 -12.88
C PRO A 51 -0.41 -5.80 -13.28
N GLU A 52 -0.54 -6.68 -14.26
CA GLU A 52 -1.81 -7.21 -14.74
C GLU A 52 -1.89 -8.71 -14.47
N TRP A 53 -3.04 -9.20 -14.03
CA TRP A 53 -3.29 -10.63 -13.99
C TRP A 53 -3.70 -11.14 -15.38
N SER A 54 -2.96 -12.12 -15.89
CA SER A 54 -3.26 -12.84 -17.12
C SER A 54 -4.07 -14.10 -16.84
N ARG A 55 -5.29 -14.17 -17.37
CA ARG A 55 -6.14 -15.37 -17.26
C ARG A 55 -5.59 -16.55 -18.05
N GLU A 56 -4.95 -16.29 -19.20
CA GLU A 56 -4.46 -17.32 -20.11
C GLU A 56 -3.31 -18.11 -19.51
N THR A 57 -2.42 -17.42 -18.81
CA THR A 57 -1.24 -18.02 -18.17
C THR A 57 -1.40 -18.22 -16.67
N ASN A 58 -2.50 -17.73 -16.09
CA ASN A 58 -2.75 -17.70 -14.65
C ASN A 58 -1.57 -17.10 -13.85
N MET A 59 -0.99 -16.02 -14.37
CA MET A 59 0.19 -15.35 -13.78
C MET A 59 -0.01 -13.83 -13.74
N ILE A 60 0.66 -13.17 -12.80
CA ILE A 60 0.82 -11.70 -12.83
C ILE A 60 1.94 -11.37 -13.82
N THR A 61 1.67 -10.48 -14.76
CA THR A 61 2.62 -9.99 -15.77
C THR A 61 2.81 -8.48 -15.63
N ILE A 62 3.94 -7.97 -16.10
CA ILE A 62 4.20 -6.55 -16.25
C ILE A 62 4.14 -6.28 -17.75
N LYS A 63 3.14 -5.53 -18.22
CA LYS A 63 3.10 -5.07 -19.61
C LYS A 63 3.75 -3.69 -19.68
N ASN A 64 4.66 -3.53 -20.66
CA ASN A 64 5.28 -2.25 -20.99
C ASN A 64 4.39 -1.45 -21.93
#